data_AF-A0AAU1N023-F1
#
_entry.id   AF-A0AAU1N023-F1
#
_cell.length_a   1.000
_cell.length_b   1.000
_cell.length_c   1.000
_cell.angle_alpha   90.00
_cell.angle_beta   90.00
_cell.angle_gamma   90.00
#
_symmetry.space_group_name_H-M   'P 1'
#
loop_
_entity.id
_entity.type
_entity.pdbx_description
1 polymer ?
#
loop_
_entity_poly.entity_id
_entity_poly.type
_entity_poly.pdbx_seq_one_letter_code
_entity_poly.pdbx_strand_id
1 'polypeptide(L)'
;MWLAPASLVVAVAAYYLVKMGQGEFRVFDMAAGSQQMESLPIDWAGFIGNAMAWWVAACIFGPLLGWAGTLARQPHLRGLAFRLMVPLIAIVDVNLRLPGNPELDGAVATNTWTAVGIAAVVACVLLSAWAVQTSIRARRTPRP
;
A
#
# COMPACT_ATOMS: atom_id res chain seq x y z
N MET A 1 -3.18 -19.76 4.35
CA MET A 1 -2.18 -18.92 5.05
C MET A 1 -1.06 -18.46 4.12
N TRP A 2 -0.53 -19.31 3.22
CA TRP A 2 0.55 -18.96 2.27
C TRP A 2 0.21 -17.94 1.16
N LEU A 3 -1.06 -17.67 0.92
CA LEU A 3 -1.48 -16.72 -0.12
C LEU A 3 -1.05 -15.27 0.17
N ALA A 4 -1.06 -14.86 1.45
CA ALA A 4 -0.68 -13.50 1.84
C ALA A 4 0.82 -13.19 1.60
N PRO A 5 1.78 -14.01 2.08
CA PRO A 5 3.18 -13.79 1.76
C PRO A 5 3.45 -13.96 0.25
N ALA A 6 2.83 -14.93 -0.42
CA ALA A 6 2.98 -15.09 -1.86
C ALA A 6 2.50 -13.84 -2.64
N SER A 7 1.35 -13.28 -2.27
CA SER A 7 0.84 -12.05 -2.92
C SER A 7 1.75 -10.84 -2.67
N LEU A 8 2.35 -10.73 -1.48
CA LEU A 8 3.27 -9.64 -1.17
C LEU A 8 4.58 -9.77 -1.95
N VAL A 9 5.13 -10.97 -2.08
CA VAL A 9 6.33 -11.21 -2.90
C VAL A 9 6.06 -10.85 -4.36
N VAL A 10 4.90 -11.26 -4.91
CA VAL A 10 4.49 -10.91 -6.27
C VAL A 10 4.31 -9.40 -6.43
N ALA A 11 3.68 -8.73 -5.45
CA ALA A 11 3.50 -7.27 -5.48
C ALA A 11 4.84 -6.52 -5.43
N VAL A 12 5.78 -6.94 -4.58
CA VAL A 12 7.13 -6.37 -4.52
C VAL A 12 7.86 -6.57 -5.85
N ALA A 13 7.78 -7.77 -6.43
CA ALA A 13 8.39 -8.04 -7.74
C ALA A 13 7.80 -7.13 -8.83
N ALA A 14 6.47 -7.05 -8.92
CA ALA A 14 5.78 -6.19 -9.88
C ALA A 14 6.15 -4.72 -9.70
N TYR A 15 6.17 -4.23 -8.46
CA TYR A 15 6.53 -2.86 -8.13
C TYR A 15 7.95 -2.50 -8.59
N TYR A 16 8.94 -3.34 -8.25
CA TYR A 16 10.32 -3.09 -8.62
C TYR A 16 10.58 -3.23 -10.13
N LEU A 17 9.85 -4.12 -10.81
CA LEU A 17 9.88 -4.19 -12.28
C LEU A 17 9.34 -2.91 -12.94
N VAL A 18 8.26 -2.33 -12.40
CA VAL A 18 7.74 -1.05 -12.89
C VAL A 18 8.75 0.08 -12.64
N LYS A 19 9.35 0.15 -11.44
CA LYS A 19 10.40 1.13 -11.14
C LYS A 19 11.63 1.02 -12.05
N MET A 20 12.02 -0.20 -12.39
CA MET A 20 13.06 -0.46 -13.38
C MET A 20 12.67 0.08 -14.76
N GLY A 21 11.42 -0.15 -15.19
CA GLY A 21 10.89 0.43 -16.42
C GLY A 21 10.83 1.97 -16.41
N GLN A 22 10.59 2.57 -15.25
CA GLN A 22 10.60 4.02 -15.04
C GLN A 22 12.01 4.63 -15.00
N GLY A 23 13.05 3.79 -15.01
CA GLY A 23 14.44 4.24 -15.08
C GLY A 23 15.05 4.71 -13.76
N GLU A 24 14.41 4.43 -12.62
CA GLU A 24 14.89 4.83 -11.28
C GLU A 24 16.24 4.20 -10.92
N PHE A 25 16.55 3.02 -11.48
CA PHE A 25 17.81 2.31 -11.29
C PHE A 25 18.84 2.62 -12.37
N ARG A 26 18.76 3.76 -13.06
CA ARG A 26 19.76 4.14 -14.06
C ARG A 26 20.85 4.99 -13.40
N VAL A 27 22.11 4.61 -13.59
CA VAL A 27 23.25 5.39 -13.07
C VAL A 27 23.55 6.53 -14.04
N PHE A 28 23.46 7.77 -13.57
CA PHE A 28 24.00 8.92 -14.29
C PHE A 28 25.51 8.94 -14.10
N ASP A 29 26.25 8.63 -15.16
CA ASP A 29 27.71 8.76 -15.13
C ASP A 29 28.07 10.24 -15.28
N MET A 30 28.44 10.90 -14.17
CA MET A 30 28.86 12.31 -14.19
C MET A 30 30.22 12.51 -14.91
N ALA A 31 30.97 11.44 -15.19
CA ALA A 31 32.23 11.52 -15.93
C ALA A 31 32.01 11.60 -17.45
N ALA A 32 30.88 11.11 -17.96
CA ALA A 32 30.50 11.18 -19.36
C ALA A 32 29.70 12.46 -19.60
N GLY A 33 30.38 13.55 -19.97
CA GLY A 33 29.75 14.83 -20.27
C GLY A 33 28.54 14.71 -21.20
N SER A 34 27.36 15.06 -20.67
CA SER A 34 26.07 15.46 -21.26
C SER A 34 25.64 15.05 -22.68
N GLN A 35 26.22 14.05 -23.35
CA GLN A 35 25.95 13.80 -24.79
C GLN A 35 25.38 12.42 -25.14
N GLN A 36 25.38 11.43 -24.25
CA GLN A 36 24.79 10.14 -24.57
C GLN A 36 23.52 9.88 -23.76
N MET A 37 22.40 10.22 -24.37
CA MET A 37 21.06 9.73 -24.04
C MET A 37 20.84 8.30 -24.58
N GLU A 38 21.92 7.56 -24.91
CA GLU A 38 21.91 6.13 -25.21
C GLU A 38 21.97 5.37 -23.88
N SER A 39 20.87 4.69 -23.54
CA SER A 39 20.72 3.67 -22.49
C SER A 39 21.76 3.72 -21.36
N LEU A 40 21.56 4.61 -20.38
CA LEU A 40 22.29 4.57 -19.10
C LEU A 40 22.27 3.14 -18.53
N PRO A 41 23.42 2.61 -18.06
CA PRO A 41 23.48 1.26 -17.53
C PRO A 41 22.57 1.10 -16.31
N ILE A 42 21.91 -0.05 -16.20
CA ILE A 42 21.06 -0.41 -15.07
C ILE A 42 21.95 -0.73 -13.87
N ASP A 43 21.70 -0.07 -12.74
CA ASP A 43 22.23 -0.41 -11.42
C ASP A 43 21.56 -1.69 -10.90
N TRP A 44 22.13 -2.82 -11.31
CA TRP A 44 21.68 -4.14 -10.85
C TRP A 44 21.89 -4.33 -9.36
N ALA A 45 22.93 -3.72 -8.77
CA ALA A 45 23.23 -3.88 -7.35
C ALA A 45 22.17 -3.16 -6.49
N GLY A 46 21.84 -1.91 -6.83
CA GLY A 46 20.79 -1.15 -6.17
C GLY A 46 19.41 -1.77 -6.36
N PHE A 47 19.10 -2.28 -7.56
CA PHE A 47 17.85 -3.00 -7.82
C PHE A 47 17.71 -4.26 -6.97
N ILE A 48 18.71 -5.15 -7.01
CA ILE A 48 18.66 -6.43 -6.28
C ILE A 48 18.65 -6.18 -4.77
N GLY A 49 19.47 -5.24 -4.28
CA GLY A 49 19.53 -4.90 -2.85
C GLY A 49 18.19 -4.42 -2.32
N ASN A 50 17.54 -3.48 -3.01
CA ASN A 50 16.22 -2.99 -2.63
C ASN A 50 15.15 -4.09 -2.76
N ALA A 51 15.13 -4.83 -3.86
CA ALA A 51 14.16 -5.91 -4.05
C ALA A 51 14.27 -6.99 -2.97
N MET A 52 15.49 -7.41 -2.63
CA MET A 52 15.74 -8.39 -1.57
C MET A 52 15.30 -7.89 -0.19
N ALA A 53 15.62 -6.65 0.17
CA ALA A 53 15.20 -6.07 1.44
C ALA A 53 13.67 -6.11 1.60
N TRP A 54 12.94 -5.75 0.53
CA TRP A 54 11.48 -5.76 0.55
C TRP A 54 10.86 -7.15 0.43
N TRP A 55 11.52 -8.11 -0.21
CA TRP A 55 11.11 -9.51 -0.16
C TRP A 55 11.24 -10.10 1.25
N VAL A 56 12.33 -9.80 1.96
CA VAL A 56 12.49 -10.20 3.37
C VAL A 56 11.39 -9.57 4.22
N ALA A 57 11.13 -8.27 4.05
CA ALA A 57 10.04 -7.59 4.72
C ALA A 57 8.67 -8.23 4.40
N ALA A 58 8.41 -8.57 3.14
CA ALA A 58 7.19 -9.26 2.70
C ALA A 58 7.01 -10.63 3.38
N CYS A 59 8.09 -11.40 3.54
CA CYS A 59 8.04 -12.68 4.25
C CYS A 59 7.71 -12.53 5.75
N ILE A 60 8.16 -11.45 6.38
CA ILE A 60 7.90 -11.16 7.80
C ILE A 60 6.49 -10.58 7.99
N PHE A 61 6.13 -9.56 7.21
CA PHE A 61 4.86 -8.87 7.33
C PHE A 61 3.69 -9.64 6.73
N GLY A 62 3.91 -10.51 5.74
CA GLY A 62 2.86 -11.27 5.08
C GLY A 62 2.02 -12.15 6.02
N PRO A 63 2.64 -12.96 6.90
CA PRO A 63 1.93 -13.70 7.94
C PRO A 63 1.19 -12.79 8.93
N LEU A 64 1.80 -11.67 9.36
CA LEU A 64 1.17 -10.71 10.28
C LEU A 64 -0.08 -10.07 9.67
N LEU A 65 0.03 -9.62 8.41
CA LEU A 65 -1.08 -9.06 7.63
C LEU A 65 -2.14 -10.11 7.31
N GLY A 66 -1.73 -11.35 7.02
CA GLY A 66 -2.66 -12.48 6.82
C GLY A 66 -3.45 -12.80 8.09
N TRP A 67 -2.81 -12.70 9.25
CA TRP A 67 -3.48 -12.87 10.54
C TRP A 67 -4.43 -11.71 10.85
N ALA A 68 -3.99 -10.47 10.66
CA ALA A 68 -4.84 -9.27 10.79
C ALA A 68 -6.06 -9.34 9.85
N GLY A 69 -5.87 -9.79 8.60
CA GLY A 69 -6.95 -10.01 7.64
C GLY A 69 -7.93 -11.11 8.07
N THR A 70 -7.44 -12.14 8.77
CA THR A 70 -8.29 -13.19 9.36
C THR A 70 -9.11 -12.64 10.52
N LEU A 71 -8.50 -11.82 11.39
CA LEU A 71 -9.19 -11.12 12.47
C LEU A 71 -10.22 -10.10 11.95
N ALA A 72 -9.91 -9.41 10.85
CA ALA A 72 -10.83 -8.49 10.18
C ALA A 72 -12.10 -9.18 9.68
N ARG A 73 -12.08 -10.48 9.37
CA ARG A 73 -13.27 -11.23 8.93
C ARG A 73 -14.24 -11.53 10.07
N GLN A 74 -13.84 -11.37 11.33
CA GLN A 74 -14.72 -11.62 12.46
C GLN A 74 -15.86 -10.58 12.52
N PRO A 75 -17.13 -10.99 12.71
CA PRO A 75 -18.30 -10.12 12.61
C PRO A 75 -18.52 -9.18 13.82
N HIS A 76 -17.49 -8.94 14.64
CA HIS A 76 -17.58 -8.12 15.85
C HIS A 76 -16.81 -6.81 15.71
N LEU A 77 -17.03 -5.87 16.64
CA LEU A 77 -16.30 -4.60 16.78
C LEU A 77 -14.77 -4.76 16.73
N ARG A 78 -14.23 -5.91 17.16
CA ARG A 78 -12.81 -6.24 17.05
C ARG A 78 -12.32 -6.34 15.58
N GLY A 79 -13.14 -6.85 14.67
CA GLY A 79 -12.84 -6.89 13.24
C GLY A 79 -12.91 -5.52 12.57
N LEU A 80 -13.70 -4.59 13.11
CA LEU A 80 -13.81 -3.23 12.59
C LEU A 80 -12.49 -2.46 12.72
N ALA A 81 -11.79 -2.58 13.86
CA ALA A 81 -10.50 -1.92 14.07
C ALA A 81 -9.48 -2.32 12.98
N PHE A 82 -9.39 -3.61 12.65
CA PHE A 82 -8.51 -4.10 11.59
C PHE A 82 -8.96 -3.68 10.18
N ARG A 83 -10.28 -3.55 9.94
CA ARG A 83 -10.79 -3.06 8.65
C ARG A 83 -10.58 -1.55 8.45
N LEU A 84 -10.62 -0.78 9.53
CA LEU A 84 -10.42 0.67 9.49
C LEU A 84 -8.94 1.06 9.42
N MET A 85 -8.03 0.16 9.80
CA MET A 85 -6.60 0.44 9.79
C MET A 85 -6.08 0.84 8.41
N VAL A 86 -6.48 0.13 7.34
CA VAL A 86 -6.08 0.44 5.96
C VAL A 86 -6.57 1.82 5.49
N PRO A 87 -7.87 2.16 5.55
CA PRO A 87 -8.34 3.48 5.13
C PRO A 87 -7.82 4.60 6.05
N LEU A 88 -7.60 4.34 7.34
CA LEU A 88 -7.02 5.34 8.24
C LEU A 88 -5.56 5.65 7.91
N ILE A 89 -4.76 4.62 7.60
CA ILE A 89 -3.39 4.81 7.08
C ILE A 89 -3.44 5.62 5.78
N ALA A 90 -4.35 5.30 4.85
CA ALA A 90 -4.48 6.06 3.61
C ALA A 90 -4.82 7.54 3.84
N ILE A 91 -5.70 7.85 4.80
CA ILE A 91 -6.01 9.23 5.18
C ILE A 91 -4.76 9.92 5.74
N VAL A 92 -4.04 9.27 6.65
CA VAL A 92 -2.80 9.82 7.24
C VAL A 92 -1.76 10.07 6.14
N ASP A 93 -1.56 9.12 5.24
CA ASP A 93 -0.61 9.24 4.13
C ASP A 93 -0.96 10.39 3.19
N VAL A 94 -2.23 10.53 2.80
CA VAL A 94 -2.69 11.65 1.95
C VAL A 94 -2.44 13.00 2.64
N ASN A 95 -2.67 13.10 3.95
CA ASN A 95 -2.52 14.36 4.67
C ASN A 95 -1.05 14.70 5.01
N LEU A 96 -0.19 13.71 5.21
CA LEU A 96 1.21 13.93 5.58
C LEU A 96 2.16 13.95 4.38
N ARG A 97 1.84 13.21 3.31
CA ARG A 97 2.76 13.03 2.17
C ARG A 97 2.61 14.10 1.10
N LEU A 98 1.42 14.69 0.93
CA LEU A 98 1.19 15.75 -0.06
C LEU A 98 1.85 17.08 0.30
N PRO A 99 1.78 17.57 1.56
CA PRO A 99 2.41 18.84 1.90
C PRO A 99 3.94 18.71 1.94
N GLY A 100 4.61 19.18 0.89
CA GLY A 100 6.07 19.36 0.89
C GLY A 100 6.88 18.30 0.13
N ASN A 101 6.24 17.46 -0.69
CA ASN A 101 6.97 16.53 -1.55
C ASN A 101 6.96 16.99 -3.01
N PRO A 102 8.05 17.60 -3.51
CA PRO A 102 8.11 18.18 -4.87
C PRO A 102 7.94 17.14 -5.98
N GLU A 103 8.17 15.85 -5.70
CA GLU A 103 7.90 14.75 -6.64
C GLU A 103 6.40 14.49 -6.85
N LEU A 104 5.54 15.00 -5.96
CA LEU A 104 4.09 14.79 -5.97
C LEU A 104 3.30 16.04 -6.41
N ASP A 105 3.98 17.13 -6.80
CA ASP A 105 3.35 18.38 -7.24
C ASP A 105 2.65 18.30 -8.62
N GLY A 106 2.73 17.15 -9.30
CA GLY A 106 2.07 16.93 -10.58
C GLY A 106 0.54 16.80 -10.44
N ALA A 107 -0.22 17.43 -11.34
CA ALA A 107 -1.69 17.37 -11.34
C ALA A 107 -2.27 15.94 -11.30
N VAL A 108 -1.60 14.98 -11.95
CA VAL A 108 -1.98 13.56 -11.93
C VAL A 108 -1.79 12.95 -10.54
N ALA A 109 -0.66 13.24 -9.88
CA ALA A 109 -0.37 12.76 -8.54
C ALA A 109 -1.38 13.35 -7.55
N THR A 110 -1.59 14.66 -7.55
CA THR A 110 -2.58 15.34 -6.70
C THR A 110 -3.98 14.76 -6.87
N ASN A 111 -4.43 14.55 -8.11
CA ASN A 111 -5.75 13.98 -8.38
C ASN A 111 -5.88 12.54 -7.88
N THR A 112 -4.83 11.74 -8.06
CA THR A 112 -4.82 10.34 -7.62
C THR A 112 -4.87 10.26 -6.10
N TRP A 113 -4.03 11.03 -5.41
CA TRP A 113 -4.02 11.06 -3.94
C TRP A 113 -5.31 11.63 -3.36
N THR A 114 -5.91 12.63 -4.00
CA THR A 114 -7.23 13.15 -3.60
C THR A 114 -8.30 12.08 -3.72
N ALA A 115 -8.33 11.36 -4.85
CA ALA A 115 -9.28 10.26 -5.06
C ALA A 115 -9.09 9.14 -4.02
N VAL A 116 -7.84 8.79 -3.69
CA VAL A 116 -7.51 7.82 -2.63
C VAL A 116 -8.04 8.29 -1.28
N GLY A 117 -7.85 9.57 -0.93
CA GLY A 117 -8.36 10.15 0.31
C GLY A 117 -9.89 10.09 0.39
N ILE A 118 -10.59 10.46 -0.67
CA ILE A 118 -12.06 10.38 -0.75
C ILE A 118 -12.52 8.93 -0.59
N ALA A 119 -11.91 8.00 -1.33
CA ALA A 119 -12.25 6.58 -1.24
C ALA A 119 -12.02 6.02 0.17
N ALA A 120 -10.94 6.43 0.84
CA ALA A 120 -10.64 6.03 2.20
C ALA A 120 -11.69 6.54 3.21
N VAL A 121 -12.11 7.80 3.08
CA VAL A 121 -13.20 8.36 3.92
C VAL A 121 -14.52 7.62 3.69
N VAL A 122 -14.89 7.37 2.43
CA VAL A 122 -16.10 6.61 2.09
C VAL A 122 -16.03 5.19 2.67
N ALA A 123 -14.89 4.51 2.56
CA ALA A 123 -14.69 3.20 3.15
C ALA A 123 -14.87 3.21 4.68
N CYS A 124 -14.33 4.22 5.38
CA CYS A 124 -14.53 4.37 6.83
C CYS A 124 -16.03 4.51 7.19
N VAL A 125 -16.78 5.32 6.45
CA VAL A 125 -18.22 5.51 6.68
C VAL A 125 -19.00 4.22 6.42
N LEU A 126 -18.74 3.54 5.31
CA LEU A 126 -19.44 2.29 4.98
C LEU A 126 -19.12 1.18 5.99
N LEU A 127 -17.86 1.02 6.39
CA LEU A 127 -17.44 0.01 7.35
C LEU A 127 -18.03 0.25 8.74
N SER A 128 -18.05 1.50 9.19
CA SER A 128 -18.65 1.87 10.48
C SER A 128 -20.17 1.69 10.46
N ALA A 129 -20.86 2.17 9.41
CA ALA A 129 -22.30 1.96 9.25
C ALA A 129 -22.67 0.47 9.22
N TRP A 130 -21.91 -0.34 8.48
CA TRP A 130 -22.11 -1.79 8.44
C TRP A 130 -21.93 -2.43 9.81
N ALA A 131 -20.87 -2.08 10.54
CA ALA A 131 -20.62 -2.62 11.89
C ALA A 131 -21.70 -2.20 12.90
N VAL A 132 -22.22 -0.98 12.80
CA VAL A 132 -23.35 -0.52 13.63
C VAL A 132 -24.61 -1.32 13.29
N GLN A 133 -24.92 -1.50 12.00
CA GLN A 133 -26.08 -2.27 11.56
C GLN A 133 -26.03 -3.73 12.03
N THR A 134 -24.87 -4.41 11.90
CA THR A 134 -24.72 -5.79 12.35
C THR A 134 -24.85 -5.90 13.87
N SER A 135 -24.29 -4.93 14.61
CA SER A 135 -24.41 -4.87 16.08
C SER A 135 -25.86 -4.67 16.54
N ILE A 136 -26.61 -3.79 15.86
CA ILE A 136 -28.04 -3.57 16.15
C ILE A 136 -28.85 -4.84 15.84
N ARG A 137 -28.60 -5.49 14.69
CA ARG A 137 -29.30 -6.73 14.31
C ARG A 137 -29.04 -7.87 15.31
N ALA A 138 -27.80 -8.03 15.76
CA ALA A 138 -27.43 -9.06 16.75
C ALA A 138 -28.11 -8.84 18.11
N ARG A 139 -28.41 -7.59 18.49
CA ARG A 139 -29.16 -7.28 19.72
C ARG A 139 -30.67 -7.51 19.59
N ARG A 140 -31.20 -7.55 18.37
CA ARG A 140 -32.64 -7.70 18.09
C ARG A 140 -33.11 -9.14 17.92
N THR A 141 -32.21 -10.12 17.86
CA THR A 141 -32.57 -11.54 17.89
C THR A 141 -32.69 -12.00 19.34
N PRO A 142 -33.91 -12.18 19.89
CA PRO A 142 -34.09 -12.79 21.21
C PRO A 142 -33.56 -14.22 21.17
N ARG A 143 -32.77 -14.61 22.18
CA ARG A 143 -32.35 -16.00 22.33
C ARG A 143 -33.59 -16.86 22.66
N PRO A 144 -33.80 -18.00 21.95
CA PRO A 144 -34.85 -18.95 22.31
C PRO A 144 -34.57 -19.61 23.66
#